data_AF-A0A7Z9BKC3-F1
#
_entry.id   AF-A0A7Z9BKC3-F1
#
_cell.length_a   1.000
_cell.length_b   1.000
_cell.length_c   1.000
_cell.angle_alpha   90.00
_cell.angle_beta   90.00
_cell.angle_gamma   90.00
#
_symmetry.space_group_name_H-M   'P 1'
#
loop_
_entity.id
_entity.type
_entity.pdbx_description
1 polymer ?
#
loop_
_entity_poly.entity_id
_entity_poly.type
_entity_poly.pdbx_seq_one_letter_code
_entity_poly.pdbx_strand_id
1 'polypeptide(L)'
;MKKFHPLLTVVMTSMAITSGMPANAQNPVRSLQDLDPYPNQVLTSSYSTSNYDATGTVKCSANQAIFDKECEFGVLRGDSGSASVSVNKATNKRQERILNFDKNGVTTPQDGKLTWEKIEGNWWIGIDNREFYLIPEIVIFGD
;
A
#
# COMPACT_ATOMS: atom_id res chain seq x y z
N MET A 1 -9.79 -15.40 -50.50
CA MET A 1 -9.36 -14.09 -51.05
C MET A 1 -8.28 -13.51 -50.15
N LYS A 2 -7.15 -13.12 -50.76
CA LYS A 2 -6.08 -12.18 -50.33
C LYS A 2 -5.38 -12.41 -48.97
N LYS A 3 -4.22 -13.08 -49.06
CA LYS A 3 -3.03 -12.87 -48.21
C LYS A 3 -2.53 -11.42 -48.34
N PHE A 4 -2.20 -10.77 -47.23
CA PHE A 4 -1.31 -9.61 -47.19
C PHE A 4 -0.47 -9.67 -45.90
N HIS A 5 0.84 -9.83 -46.07
CA HIS A 5 1.87 -9.50 -45.07
C HIS A 5 2.56 -8.22 -45.56
N PRO A 6 2.89 -7.27 -44.67
CA PRO A 6 4.00 -6.36 -44.93
C PRO A 6 5.19 -6.71 -44.03
N LEU A 7 6.30 -7.07 -44.68
CA LEU A 7 7.65 -7.01 -44.13
C LEU A 7 7.96 -5.56 -43.74
N LEU A 8 8.40 -5.34 -42.49
CA LEU A 8 9.07 -4.10 -42.11
C LEU A 8 10.56 -4.40 -41.89
N THR A 9 11.37 -4.00 -42.87
CA THR A 9 12.82 -4.00 -42.82
C THR A 9 13.28 -2.80 -41.99
N VAL A 10 13.98 -3.04 -40.88
CA VAL A 10 14.70 -1.99 -40.14
C VAL A 10 16.20 -2.18 -40.39
N VAL A 11 16.80 -1.15 -40.97
CA VAL A 11 18.24 -1.07 -41.29
C VAL A 11 19.00 -0.73 -40.01
N MET A 12 19.89 -1.62 -39.57
CA MET A 12 20.86 -1.35 -38.51
C MET A 12 21.98 -0.48 -39.05
N THR A 13 22.25 0.65 -38.40
CA THR A 13 23.48 1.42 -38.63
C THR A 13 24.35 1.30 -37.39
N SER A 14 25.48 0.60 -37.54
CA SER A 14 26.50 0.41 -36.52
C SER A 14 27.32 1.69 -36.32
N MET A 15 27.63 2.02 -35.07
CA MET A 15 28.77 2.89 -34.74
C MET A 15 29.67 2.17 -33.73
N ALA A 16 30.96 2.18 -34.06
CA ALA A 16 32.01 1.39 -33.43
C ALA A 16 32.51 2.01 -32.12
N ILE A 17 33.15 1.11 -31.37
CA ILE A 17 33.65 1.18 -30.00
C ILE A 17 34.96 1.97 -29.96
N THR A 18 35.16 2.77 -28.90
CA THR A 18 36.50 3.20 -28.47
C THR A 18 36.71 2.85 -27.01
N SER A 19 37.79 2.11 -26.80
CA SER A 19 38.34 1.53 -25.59
C SER A 19 38.82 2.55 -24.57
N GLY A 20 38.72 2.20 -23.29
CA GLY A 20 39.49 2.85 -22.22
C GLY A 20 39.06 2.41 -20.83
N MET A 21 39.54 1.27 -20.36
CA MET A 21 39.62 1.01 -18.91
C MET A 21 40.93 1.61 -18.39
N PRO A 22 40.90 2.26 -17.23
CA PRO A 22 41.76 1.75 -16.16
C PRO A 22 41.00 1.51 -14.87
N ALA A 23 41.59 0.62 -14.09
CA ALA A 23 41.10 0.05 -12.86
C ALA A 23 41.01 1.06 -11.70
N ASN A 24 40.20 0.63 -10.71
CA ASN A 24 40.33 0.92 -9.29
C ASN A 24 39.93 2.33 -8.83
N ALA A 25 38.76 2.43 -8.19
CA ALA A 25 38.53 3.43 -7.17
C ALA A 25 37.60 2.84 -6.10
N GLN A 26 38.18 2.71 -4.91
CA GLN A 26 37.51 2.38 -3.68
C GLN A 26 36.31 3.29 -3.44
N ASN A 27 35.26 2.69 -2.91
CA ASN A 27 34.06 3.32 -2.37
C ASN A 27 34.43 4.48 -1.42
N PRO A 28 34.21 5.76 -1.78
CA PRO A 28 34.31 6.84 -0.82
C PRO A 28 32.91 7.11 -0.26
N VAL A 29 32.77 6.88 1.05
CA VAL A 29 31.65 7.37 1.85
C VAL A 29 31.46 8.86 1.52
N ARG A 30 30.39 9.20 0.78
CA ARG A 30 30.11 10.59 0.44
C ARG A 30 29.57 11.32 1.67
N SER A 31 30.26 12.41 1.97
CA SER A 31 30.05 13.38 3.03
C SER A 31 28.64 13.99 3.03
N LEU A 32 28.08 14.21 4.22
CA LEU A 32 26.75 14.77 4.51
C LEU A 32 26.65 16.29 4.26
N GLN A 33 27.17 16.82 3.16
CA GLN A 33 27.19 18.29 2.94
C GLN A 33 26.63 18.80 1.61
N ASP A 34 26.13 17.93 0.73
CA ASP A 34 25.35 18.36 -0.43
C ASP A 34 23.85 18.32 -0.10
N LEU A 35 23.40 19.29 0.68
CA LEU A 35 21.97 19.53 0.94
C LEU A 35 21.38 20.33 -0.23
N ASP A 36 20.66 19.65 -1.13
CA ASP A 36 19.76 20.31 -2.08
C ASP A 36 18.67 21.11 -1.33
N PRO A 37 18.37 22.36 -1.72
CA PRO A 37 17.28 23.16 -1.16
C PRO A 37 15.96 22.82 -1.86
N TYR A 38 15.49 21.60 -1.67
CA TYR A 38 14.08 21.27 -1.86
C TYR A 38 13.61 20.67 -0.53
N PRO A 39 12.63 21.28 0.18
CA PRO A 39 12.09 20.65 1.36
C PRO A 39 11.34 19.40 0.89
N ASN A 40 12.05 18.27 0.93
CA ASN A 40 11.48 16.94 0.87
C ASN A 40 10.32 16.94 1.85
N GLN A 41 9.09 16.88 1.33
CA GLN A 41 7.98 16.44 2.15
C GLN A 41 8.33 15.02 2.54
N VAL A 42 8.91 14.85 3.72
CA VAL A 42 9.00 13.55 4.36
C VAL A 42 7.56 13.06 4.40
N LEU A 43 7.23 12.10 3.52
CA LEU A 43 5.98 11.37 3.59
C LEU A 43 6.05 10.59 4.91
N THR A 44 5.67 11.24 5.99
CA THR A 44 5.51 10.60 7.28
C THR A 44 4.29 9.71 7.15
N SER A 45 4.51 8.41 6.94
CA SER A 45 3.47 7.38 7.05
C SER A 45 2.68 7.60 8.34
N SER A 46 1.35 7.47 8.30
CA SER A 46 0.52 7.52 9.52
C SER A 46 0.90 6.42 10.51
N TYR A 47 1.49 5.32 10.01
CA TYR A 47 1.79 4.12 10.79
C TYR A 47 3.27 3.74 10.72
N SER A 48 3.78 3.23 11.84
CA SER A 48 5.16 2.75 11.98
C SER A 48 5.19 1.42 12.74
N THR A 49 6.10 0.53 12.36
CA THR A 49 6.30 -0.75 13.05
C THR A 49 6.90 -0.61 14.46
N SER A 50 7.26 0.61 14.88
CA SER A 50 7.56 0.90 16.28
C SER A 50 6.33 0.86 17.18
N ASN A 51 5.13 1.06 16.61
CA ASN A 51 3.86 1.16 17.34
C ASN A 51 2.85 0.09 16.91
N TYR A 52 3.14 -0.66 15.86
CA TYR A 52 2.24 -1.64 15.25
C TYR A 52 3.02 -2.89 14.84
N ASP A 53 2.38 -4.06 14.87
CA ASP A 53 3.00 -5.33 14.48
C ASP A 53 3.12 -5.46 12.97
N ALA A 54 2.25 -4.79 12.22
CA ALA A 54 2.31 -4.68 10.78
C ALA A 54 1.75 -3.33 10.32
N THR A 55 2.26 -2.80 9.22
CA THR A 55 1.75 -1.61 8.56
C THR A 55 1.72 -1.83 7.06
N GLY A 56 0.89 -1.06 6.34
CA GLY A 56 0.80 -1.18 4.89
C GLY A 56 -0.35 -0.35 4.34
N THR A 57 -0.83 -0.74 3.15
CA THR A 57 -2.04 -0.17 2.56
C THR A 57 -3.08 -1.24 2.26
N VAL A 58 -4.35 -0.83 2.32
CA VAL A 58 -5.50 -1.63 1.91
C VAL A 58 -6.36 -0.84 0.93
N LYS A 59 -7.13 -1.56 0.13
CA LYS A 59 -8.10 -0.95 -0.77
C LYS A 59 -9.25 -0.34 0.03
N CYS A 60 -9.63 0.87 -0.32
CA CYS A 60 -10.70 1.61 0.36
C CYS A 60 -11.41 2.57 -0.59
N SER A 61 -12.59 3.03 -0.20
CA SER A 61 -13.33 4.06 -0.94
C SER A 61 -14.30 4.82 -0.03
N ALA A 62 -14.81 5.95 -0.53
CA ALA A 62 -15.77 6.79 0.19
C ALA A 62 -17.10 6.85 -0.57
N ASN A 63 -18.22 6.80 0.15
CA ASN A 63 -19.60 6.92 -0.34
C ASN A 63 -20.08 5.83 -1.32
N GLN A 64 -19.18 5.06 -1.93
CA GLN A 64 -19.46 3.90 -2.78
C GLN A 64 -18.40 2.82 -2.56
N ALA A 65 -18.78 1.55 -2.64
CA ALA A 65 -17.89 0.39 -2.46
C ALA A 65 -17.11 0.05 -3.76
N ILE A 66 -16.34 1.00 -4.27
CA ILE A 66 -15.57 0.87 -5.52
C ILE A 66 -14.08 0.62 -5.31
N PHE A 67 -13.58 0.76 -4.09
CA PHE A 67 -12.21 0.39 -3.69
C PHE A 67 -11.11 1.05 -4.56
N ASP A 68 -11.32 2.32 -4.92
CA ASP A 68 -10.50 3.09 -5.85
C ASP A 68 -9.27 3.76 -5.21
N LYS A 69 -9.10 3.65 -3.89
CA LYS A 69 -8.01 4.26 -3.13
C LYS A 69 -7.20 3.24 -2.35
N GLU A 70 -5.99 3.64 -2.00
CA GLU A 70 -5.12 2.98 -1.03
C GLU A 70 -5.16 3.76 0.29
N CYS A 71 -5.62 3.11 1.36
CA CYS A 71 -5.63 3.65 2.71
C CYS A 71 -4.53 2.98 3.52
N GLU A 72 -3.66 3.77 4.12
CA GLU A 72 -2.65 3.24 5.03
C GLU A 72 -3.32 2.65 6.27
N PHE A 73 -2.71 1.61 6.83
CA PHE A 73 -3.17 0.98 8.06
C PHE A 73 -1.99 0.59 8.97
N GLY A 74 -2.32 0.37 10.24
CA GLY A 74 -1.49 -0.34 11.22
C GLY A 74 -2.30 -1.42 11.93
N VAL A 75 -1.69 -2.58 12.17
CA VAL A 75 -2.28 -3.72 12.88
C VAL A 75 -1.60 -3.89 14.24
N LEU A 76 -2.41 -4.01 15.29
CA LEU A 76 -2.01 -4.52 16.60
C LEU A 76 -2.65 -5.90 16.79
N ARG A 77 -1.83 -6.94 16.90
CA ARG A 77 -2.29 -8.31 17.14
C ARG A 77 -2.43 -8.52 18.65
N GLY A 78 -3.61 -8.96 19.04
CA GLY A 78 -3.91 -9.37 20.40
C GLY A 78 -3.78 -10.88 20.58
N ASP A 79 -4.10 -11.32 21.79
CA ASP A 79 -4.13 -12.74 22.10
C ASP A 79 -5.31 -13.46 21.42
N SER A 80 -5.20 -14.78 21.31
CA SER A 80 -6.31 -15.66 20.90
C SER A 80 -6.91 -15.36 19.51
N GLY A 81 -6.10 -14.87 18.58
CA GLY A 81 -6.55 -14.57 17.21
C GLY A 81 -7.43 -13.31 17.14
N SER A 82 -7.19 -12.34 18.03
CA SER A 82 -7.78 -11.00 17.94
C SER A 82 -6.80 -10.01 17.34
N ALA A 83 -7.30 -8.95 16.71
CA ALA A 83 -6.46 -7.87 16.20
C ALA A 83 -7.24 -6.56 16.09
N SER A 84 -6.57 -5.44 16.30
CA SER A 84 -7.09 -4.09 16.04
C SER A 84 -6.38 -3.50 14.82
N VAL A 85 -7.14 -3.15 13.79
CA VAL A 85 -6.66 -2.46 12.61
C VAL A 85 -7.08 -1.00 12.69
N SER A 86 -6.09 -0.11 12.79
CA SER A 86 -6.26 1.31 12.51
C SER A 86 -6.09 1.53 11.01
N VAL A 87 -7.07 2.12 10.34
CA VAL A 87 -7.00 2.46 8.91
C VAL A 87 -7.37 3.91 8.68
N ASN A 88 -6.59 4.60 7.86
CA ASN A 88 -6.88 5.97 7.44
C ASN A 88 -8.19 6.02 6.66
N LYS A 89 -9.01 7.05 6.89
CA LYS A 89 -10.26 7.24 6.14
C LYS A 89 -9.97 7.70 4.71
N ALA A 90 -10.71 7.13 3.76
CA ALA A 90 -10.63 7.50 2.33
C ALA A 90 -10.95 8.98 2.03
N THR A 91 -11.67 9.65 2.93
CA THR A 91 -12.01 11.08 2.85
C THR A 91 -10.97 11.99 3.50
N ASN A 92 -10.24 11.51 4.52
CA ASN A 92 -9.27 12.30 5.27
C ASN A 92 -8.22 11.39 5.93
N LYS A 93 -6.97 11.43 5.44
CA LYS A 93 -5.84 10.64 5.93
C LYS A 93 -5.35 10.99 7.35
N ARG A 94 -5.88 12.07 7.96
CA ARG A 94 -5.60 12.43 9.36
C ARG A 94 -6.65 11.87 10.33
N GLN A 95 -7.66 11.20 9.81
CA GLN A 95 -8.69 10.54 10.60
C GLN A 95 -8.61 9.05 10.38
N GLU A 96 -8.80 8.29 11.44
CA GLU A 96 -8.70 6.84 11.41
C GLU A 96 -10.05 6.20 11.73
N ARG A 97 -10.19 4.98 11.23
CA ARG A 97 -11.18 4.00 11.65
C ARG A 97 -10.46 2.87 12.37
N ILE A 98 -10.93 2.52 13.56
CA ILE A 98 -10.46 1.36 14.32
C ILE A 98 -11.45 0.22 14.10
N LEU A 99 -10.94 -0.91 13.61
CA LEU A 99 -11.68 -2.14 13.36
C LEU A 99 -11.07 -3.26 14.20
N ASN A 100 -11.86 -3.83 15.11
CA ASN A 100 -11.43 -4.93 15.97
C ASN A 100 -11.94 -6.23 15.37
N PHE A 101 -11.03 -7.12 15.02
CA PHE A 101 -11.26 -8.43 14.45
C PHE A 101 -11.09 -9.51 15.51
N ASP A 102 -11.96 -10.50 15.46
CA ASP A 102 -11.81 -11.77 16.16
C ASP A 102 -12.41 -12.91 15.32
N LYS A 103 -12.43 -14.12 15.89
CA LYS A 103 -13.03 -15.31 15.24
C LYS A 103 -14.52 -15.18 14.91
N ASN A 104 -15.23 -14.25 15.54
CA ASN A 104 -16.68 -14.08 15.41
C ASN A 104 -17.03 -12.95 14.43
N GLY A 105 -16.09 -12.07 14.09
CA GLY A 105 -16.33 -11.00 13.14
C GLY A 105 -15.54 -9.72 13.39
N VAL A 106 -16.19 -8.60 13.04
CA VAL A 106 -15.61 -7.26 13.13
C VAL A 106 -16.49 -6.37 14.00
N THR A 107 -15.86 -5.60 14.88
CA THR A 107 -16.50 -4.53 15.66
C THR A 107 -15.72 -3.23 15.51
N THR A 108 -16.30 -2.11 15.94
CA THR A 108 -15.62 -0.82 15.97
C THR A 108 -16.05 -0.05 17.23
N PRO A 109 -15.13 0.64 17.93
CA PRO A 109 -15.49 1.47 19.09
C PRO A 109 -16.07 2.83 18.69
N GLN A 110 -15.98 3.19 17.40
CA GLN A 110 -16.42 4.47 16.86
C GLN A 110 -17.82 4.33 16.25
N ASP A 111 -18.59 5.41 16.23
CA ASP A 111 -19.96 5.42 15.70
C ASP A 111 -20.07 4.98 14.23
N GLY A 112 -21.30 4.57 13.90
CA GLY A 112 -21.75 4.19 12.56
C GLY A 112 -22.27 2.76 12.52
N LYS A 113 -23.24 2.52 11.64
CA LYS A 113 -23.75 1.18 11.36
C LYS A 113 -22.68 0.40 10.60
N LEU A 114 -22.04 -0.53 11.30
CA LEU A 114 -21.08 -1.47 10.75
C LEU A 114 -21.81 -2.61 10.03
N THR A 115 -21.39 -2.90 8.81
CA THR A 115 -21.71 -4.12 8.07
C THR A 115 -20.41 -4.74 7.59
N TRP A 116 -20.34 -6.06 7.61
CA TRP A 116 -19.18 -6.76 7.08
C TRP A 116 -19.54 -8.11 6.50
N GLU A 117 -18.70 -8.58 5.59
CA GLU A 117 -18.74 -9.91 5.03
C GLU A 117 -17.30 -10.41 4.80
N LYS A 118 -17.07 -11.70 4.96
CA LYS A 118 -15.78 -12.33 4.66
C LYS A 118 -15.91 -13.14 3.37
N ILE A 119 -15.21 -12.72 2.32
CA ILE A 119 -15.28 -13.32 0.98
C ILE A 119 -13.85 -13.61 0.53
N GLU A 120 -13.56 -14.86 0.19
CA GLU A 120 -12.27 -15.27 -0.40
C GLU A 120 -11.04 -14.77 0.39
N GLY A 121 -11.07 -14.89 1.73
CA GLY A 121 -9.96 -14.44 2.58
C GLY A 121 -9.84 -12.92 2.72
N ASN A 122 -10.84 -12.16 2.28
CA ASN A 122 -10.90 -10.71 2.45
C ASN A 122 -12.11 -10.31 3.28
N TRP A 123 -11.92 -9.33 4.15
CA TRP A 123 -12.98 -8.70 4.90
C TRP A 123 -13.47 -7.46 4.14
N TRP A 124 -14.74 -7.51 3.73
CA TRP A 124 -15.46 -6.40 3.15
C TRP A 124 -16.15 -5.65 4.28
N ILE A 125 -15.75 -4.41 4.52
CA ILE A 125 -16.25 -3.58 5.61
C ILE A 125 -17.00 -2.38 5.03
N GLY A 126 -18.18 -2.10 5.58
CA GLY A 126 -18.95 -0.89 5.31
C GLY A 126 -19.36 -0.21 6.61
N ILE A 127 -19.21 1.12 6.69
CA ILE A 127 -19.75 1.93 7.80
C ILE A 127 -20.66 3.02 7.23
N ASP A 128 -21.93 3.02 7.64
CA ASP A 128 -22.97 4.00 7.23
C ASP A 128 -23.12 4.20 5.72
N ASN A 129 -22.70 3.25 4.89
CA ASN A 129 -22.58 3.41 3.43
C ASN A 129 -21.67 4.60 3.02
N ARG A 130 -20.74 5.01 3.88
CA ARG A 130 -19.84 6.15 3.67
C ARG A 130 -18.36 5.75 3.65
N GLU A 131 -17.98 4.78 4.47
CA GLU A 131 -16.62 4.26 4.53
C GLU A 131 -16.64 2.80 4.07
N PHE A 132 -15.76 2.45 3.14
CA PHE A 132 -15.61 1.08 2.66
C PHE A 132 -14.15 0.66 2.68
N TYR A 133 -13.87 -0.53 3.21
CA TYR A 133 -12.52 -1.10 3.32
C TYR A 133 -12.53 -2.56 2.88
N LEU A 134 -11.51 -2.95 2.13
CA LEU A 134 -11.25 -4.33 1.75
C LEU A 134 -9.93 -4.76 2.39
N ILE A 135 -10.02 -5.53 3.47
CA ILE A 135 -8.88 -5.87 4.32
C ILE A 135 -8.58 -7.37 4.17
N PRO A 136 -7.42 -7.74 3.60
CA PRO A 136 -7.02 -9.14 3.51
C PRO A 136 -6.84 -9.76 4.89
N GLU A 137 -7.29 -11.00 5.08
CA GLU A 137 -7.14 -11.72 6.35
C GLU A 137 -5.68 -11.89 6.75
N ILE A 138 -4.81 -12.17 5.78
CA ILE A 138 -3.36 -12.31 5.99
C ILE A 138 -2.71 -11.06 6.58
N VAL A 139 -3.26 -9.87 6.31
CA VAL A 139 -2.78 -8.63 6.92
C VAL A 139 -3.08 -8.59 8.41
N ILE A 140 -4.24 -9.12 8.79
CA ILE A 140 -4.74 -9.10 10.17
C ILE A 140 -3.99 -10.16 11.00
N PHE A 141 -3.95 -11.42 10.56
CA PHE A 141 -3.46 -12.54 11.37
C PHE A 141 -2.05 -13.03 11.02
N GLY A 142 -1.59 -12.82 9.79
CA GLY A 142 -0.21 -13.07 9.37
C GLY A 142 0.07 -14.44 8.73
N ASP A 143 -0.94 -15.29 8.53
CA ASP A 143 -0.83 -16.65 7.97
C ASP A 143 -2.02 -17.07 7.09
#